data_AF-A0A3S1IJV1-F1
#
_entry.id   AF-A0A3S1IJV1-F1
#
_cell.length_a   1.000
_cell.length_b   1.000
_cell.length_c   1.000
_cell.angle_alpha   90.00
_cell.angle_beta   90.00
_cell.angle_gamma   90.00
#
_symmetry.space_group_name_H-M   'P 1'
#
loop_
_entity.id
_entity.type
_entity.pdbx_description
1 polymer ?
#
loop_
_entity_poly.entity_id
_entity_poly.type
_entity_poly.pdbx_seq_one_letter_code
_entity_poly.pdbx_strand_id
1 'polypeptide(L)'
;GGSKPPLYTWINWLAAQIFGTNIFTLKLVKYSVLFLAACSVFAAMRRFGYTKATASAAMLGLFTIPQIAWESQRALSHSVAVVGFCALLLLAMANLIERRSVIAYAVFGLATAAAILAKYNDVFLVLA
;
A
#
# COMPACT_ATOMS: atom_id res chain seq x y z
N GLY A 1 -10.31 -20.56 11.75
CA GLY A 1 -9.00 -21.11 11.38
C GLY A 1 -8.22 -20.08 10.58
N GLY A 2 -7.08 -19.65 11.11
CA GLY A 2 -6.20 -18.62 10.53
C GLY A 2 -6.57 -17.21 10.99
N SER A 3 -5.84 -16.67 11.98
CA SER A 3 -5.98 -15.27 12.43
C SER A 3 -5.53 -14.36 11.29
N LYS A 4 -6.46 -13.95 10.43
CA LYS A 4 -6.18 -13.05 9.31
C LYS A 4 -5.95 -11.64 9.86
N PRO A 5 -4.95 -10.90 9.36
CA PRO A 5 -4.69 -9.54 9.81
C PRO A 5 -5.95 -8.66 9.67
N PRO A 6 -6.36 -7.93 10.73
CA PRO A 6 -7.69 -7.34 10.81
C PRO A 6 -7.85 -6.09 9.92
N LEU A 7 -6.74 -5.51 9.46
CA LEU A 7 -6.76 -4.18 8.84
C LEU A 7 -7.54 -4.13 7.54
N TYR A 8 -7.38 -5.13 6.67
CA TYR A 8 -8.19 -5.21 5.45
C TYR A 8 -9.68 -5.42 5.77
N THR A 9 -9.99 -6.13 6.84
CA THR A 9 -11.36 -6.32 7.33
C THR A 9 -11.95 -5.01 7.86
N TRP A 10 -11.18 -4.22 8.61
CA TRP A 10 -11.61 -2.92 9.11
C TRP A 10 -11.85 -1.90 7.99
N ILE A 11 -10.98 -1.86 6.97
CA ILE A 11 -11.17 -0.99 5.80
C ILE A 11 -12.43 -1.37 5.05
N ASN A 12 -12.66 -2.67 4.82
CA ASN A 12 -13.91 -3.13 4.18
C ASN A 12 -15.14 -2.82 5.04
N TRP A 13 -15.04 -2.96 6.36
CA TRP A 13 -16.13 -2.64 7.27
C TRP A 13 -16.50 -1.15 7.22
N LEU A 14 -15.50 -0.26 7.29
CA LEU A 14 -15.71 1.19 7.15
C LEU A 14 -16.31 1.55 5.78
N ALA A 15 -15.79 0.96 4.70
CA ALA A 15 -16.33 1.18 3.37
C ALA A 15 -17.76 0.67 3.25
N ALA A 16 -18.10 -0.44 3.91
CA ALA A 16 -19.46 -0.98 3.94
C ALA A 16 -20.44 -0.08 4.71
N GLN A 17 -19.99 0.67 5.72
CA GLN A 17 -20.85 1.66 6.40
C GLN A 17 -21.26 2.81 5.46
N ILE A 18 -20.41 3.17 4.49
CA ILE A 18 -20.64 4.29 3.57
C ILE A 18 -21.38 3.84 2.29
N PHE A 19 -20.95 2.73 1.71
CA PHE A 19 -21.41 2.26 0.39
C PHE A 19 -22.29 1.00 0.44
N GLY A 20 -22.51 0.43 1.62
CA GLY A 20 -23.22 -0.84 1.82
C GLY A 20 -22.34 -2.07 1.58
N THR A 21 -22.84 -3.25 1.98
CA THR A 21 -22.16 -4.55 1.84
C THR A 21 -22.39 -5.16 0.46
N ASN A 22 -21.82 -4.53 -0.58
CA ASN A 22 -21.96 -4.98 -1.97
C ASN A 22 -20.61 -5.38 -2.59
N ILE A 23 -20.66 -6.19 -3.65
CA ILE A 23 -19.47 -6.55 -4.45
C ILE A 23 -18.77 -5.29 -4.99
N PHE A 24 -19.53 -4.23 -5.27
CA PHE A 24 -19.01 -2.93 -5.67
C PHE A 24 -18.05 -2.36 -4.61
N THR A 25 -18.45 -2.34 -3.35
CA THR A 25 -17.65 -1.83 -2.23
C THR A 25 -16.33 -2.60 -2.08
N LEU A 26 -16.37 -3.93 -2.19
CA LEU A 26 -15.17 -4.77 -2.15
C LEU A 26 -14.20 -4.46 -3.30
N LYS A 27 -14.73 -4.28 -4.51
CA LYS A 27 -13.93 -3.89 -5.68
C LYS A 27 -13.36 -2.49 -5.50
N LEU A 28 -14.16 -1.54 -5.02
CA LEU A 28 -13.75 -0.16 -4.79
C LEU A 28 -12.54 -0.11 -3.84
N VAL A 29 -12.64 -0.74 -2.66
CA VAL A 29 -11.53 -0.82 -1.70
C VAL A 29 -10.28 -1.41 -2.35
N LYS A 30 -10.41 -2.52 -3.09
CA LYS A 30 -9.27 -3.17 -3.75
C LYS A 30 -8.58 -2.26 -4.75
N TYR A 31 -9.33 -1.61 -5.64
CA TYR A 31 -8.74 -0.74 -6.66
C TYR A 31 -8.21 0.56 -6.06
N SER A 32 -8.82 1.10 -5.00
CA SER A 32 -8.28 2.24 -4.26
C SER A 32 -6.92 1.92 -3.64
N VAL A 33 -6.75 0.74 -3.06
CA VAL A 33 -5.45 0.31 -2.50
C VAL A 33 -4.39 0.15 -3.60
N LEU A 34 -4.72 -0.44 -4.74
CA LEU A 34 -3.80 -0.54 -5.89
C LEU A 34 -3.41 0.85 -6.43
N PHE A 35 -4.38 1.75 -6.52
CA PHE A 35 -4.14 3.12 -6.94
C PHE A 35 -3.20 3.84 -5.98
N LEU A 36 -3.45 3.71 -4.67
CA LEU A 36 -2.57 4.26 -3.63
C LEU A 36 -1.16 3.67 -3.71
N ALA A 37 -1.01 2.37 -3.99
CA ALA A 37 0.29 1.75 -4.18
C ALA A 37 1.07 2.39 -5.34
N ALA A 38 0.40 2.53 -6.48
CA ALA A 38 0.98 3.12 -7.68
C ALA A 38 1.36 4.60 -7.47
N CYS A 39 0.47 5.39 -6.87
CA CYS A 39 0.76 6.78 -6.50
C CYS A 39 1.92 6.89 -5.51
N SER A 40 2.01 5.98 -4.54
CA SER A 40 3.05 6.00 -3.52
C SER A 40 4.42 5.70 -4.12
N VAL A 41 4.51 4.70 -5.01
CA VAL A 41 5.76 4.41 -5.74
C VAL A 41 6.16 5.59 -6.62
N PHE A 42 5.24 6.18 -7.38
CA PHE A 42 5.56 7.36 -8.18
C PHE A 42 6.09 8.50 -7.31
N ALA A 43 5.38 8.82 -6.24
CA ALA A 43 5.76 9.89 -5.32
C ALA A 43 7.12 9.61 -4.67
N ALA A 44 7.40 8.37 -4.26
CA ALA A 44 8.66 8.02 -3.64
C ALA A 44 9.84 8.15 -4.61
N MET A 45 9.67 7.71 -5.86
CA MET A 45 10.70 7.90 -6.89
C MET A 45 10.97 9.38 -7.16
N ARG A 46 9.93 10.23 -7.14
CA ARG A 46 10.10 11.68 -7.25
C ARG A 46 10.87 12.25 -6.05
N ARG A 47 10.61 11.75 -4.84
CA ARG A 47 11.29 12.15 -3.59
C ARG A 47 12.77 11.73 -3.58
N PHE A 48 13.11 10.60 -4.19
CA PHE A 48 14.50 10.16 -4.38
C PHE A 48 15.26 10.94 -5.48
N GLY A 49 14.63 11.93 -6.12
CA GLY A 49 15.28 12.79 -7.13
C GLY A 49 15.23 12.24 -8.55
N TYR A 50 14.51 11.15 -8.81
CA TYR A 50 14.37 10.60 -10.17
C TYR A 50 13.47 11.47 -11.08
N THR A 51 13.71 11.35 -12.39
CA THR A 51 12.94 12.07 -13.42
C THR A 51 11.48 11.61 -13.46
N LYS A 52 10.57 12.43 -14.01
CA LYS A 52 9.16 12.04 -14.14
C LYS A 52 9.00 10.75 -14.96
N ALA A 53 9.78 10.58 -16.03
CA ALA A 53 9.73 9.41 -16.88
C ALA A 53 10.10 8.12 -16.12
N THR A 54 11.16 8.16 -15.31
CA THR A 54 11.60 7.02 -14.50
C THR A 54 10.62 6.71 -13.37
N ALA A 55 10.05 7.73 -12.72
CA ALA A 55 8.99 7.54 -11.73
C ALA A 55 7.72 6.92 -12.35
N SER A 56 7.31 7.37 -13.53
CA SER A 56 6.18 6.77 -14.27
C SER A 56 6.49 5.33 -14.70
N ALA A 57 7.71 5.06 -15.15
CA ALA A 57 8.14 3.71 -15.51
C ALA A 57 8.12 2.76 -14.29
N ALA A 58 8.56 3.20 -13.11
CA ALA A 58 8.49 2.42 -11.88
C ALA A 58 7.04 2.13 -11.45
N MET A 59 6.17 3.15 -11.54
CA MET A 59 4.74 3.01 -11.29
C MET A 59 4.08 1.99 -12.23
N LEU A 60 4.36 2.10 -13.54
CA LEU A 60 3.82 1.18 -14.55
C LEU A 60 4.45 -0.23 -14.45
N GLY A 61 5.72 -0.33 -14.04
CA GLY A 61 6.44 -1.57 -13.82
C GLY A 61 5.82 -2.44 -12.71
N LEU A 62 5.11 -1.86 -11.75
CA LEU A 62 4.29 -2.66 -10.82
C LEU A 62 3.26 -3.51 -11.57
N PHE A 63 2.64 -2.96 -12.61
CA PHE A 63 1.63 -3.65 -13.41
C PHE A 63 2.24 -4.58 -14.47
N THR A 64 3.56 -4.60 -14.67
CA THR A 64 4.20 -5.62 -15.50
C THR A 64 4.45 -6.92 -14.73
N ILE A 65 4.35 -6.90 -13.39
CA ILE A 65 4.49 -8.09 -12.56
C ILE A 65 3.15 -8.84 -12.56
N PRO A 66 3.06 -10.07 -13.10
CA PRO A 66 1.80 -10.82 -13.18
C PRO A 66 1.14 -11.05 -11.81
N GLN A 67 1.97 -11.20 -10.77
CA GLN A 67 1.51 -11.32 -9.38
C GLN A 67 0.73 -10.08 -8.90
N ILE A 68 1.05 -8.90 -9.43
CA ILE A 68 0.36 -7.64 -9.09
C ILE A 68 -0.76 -7.38 -10.11
N ALA A 69 -0.54 -7.61 -11.40
CA ALA A 69 -1.51 -7.27 -12.43
C ALA A 69 -2.66 -8.28 -12.53
N TRP A 70 -2.36 -9.58 -12.53
CA TRP A 70 -3.33 -10.65 -12.77
C TRP A 70 -3.90 -11.22 -11.48
N GLU A 71 -3.06 -11.56 -10.50
CA GLU A 71 -3.51 -12.18 -9.25
C GLU A 71 -4.31 -11.21 -8.35
N SER A 72 -4.03 -9.91 -8.44
CA SER A 72 -4.88 -8.89 -7.81
C SER A 72 -6.30 -8.86 -8.40
N GLN A 73 -6.51 -9.30 -9.64
CA GLN A 73 -7.84 -9.40 -10.24
C GLN A 73 -8.56 -10.68 -9.82
N ARG A 74 -7.83 -11.79 -9.70
CA ARG A 74 -8.41 -13.13 -9.51
C ARG A 74 -8.89 -13.42 -8.09
N ALA A 75 -8.07 -13.21 -7.05
CA ALA A 75 -8.46 -13.64 -5.69
C ALA A 75 -7.65 -13.08 -4.51
N LEU A 76 -6.64 -12.21 -4.72
CA LEU A 76 -5.64 -11.92 -3.68
C LEU A 76 -5.86 -10.60 -2.91
N SER A 77 -7.04 -10.40 -2.32
CA SER A 77 -7.35 -9.18 -1.56
C SER A 77 -6.37 -8.84 -0.42
N HIS A 78 -5.85 -9.86 0.28
CA HIS A 78 -4.86 -9.65 1.34
C HIS A 78 -3.46 -9.28 0.83
N SER A 79 -3.06 -9.78 -0.34
CA SER A 79 -1.74 -9.47 -0.89
C SER A 79 -1.72 -8.09 -1.56
N VAL A 80 -2.86 -7.64 -2.11
CA VAL A 80 -3.03 -6.27 -2.60
C VAL A 80 -2.85 -5.26 -1.47
N ALA A 81 -3.38 -5.55 -0.28
CA ALA A 81 -3.16 -4.72 0.90
C ALA A 81 -1.67 -4.58 1.21
N VAL A 82 -0.93 -5.69 1.29
CA VAL A 82 0.53 -5.68 1.53
C VAL A 82 1.27 -4.82 0.51
N VAL A 83 0.99 -4.99 -0.78
CA VAL A 83 1.64 -4.16 -1.82
C VAL A 83 1.36 -2.66 -1.61
N GLY A 84 0.12 -2.31 -1.25
CA GLY A 84 -0.26 -0.94 -0.91
C GLY A 84 0.48 -0.37 0.29
N PHE A 85 0.53 -1.12 1.40
CA PHE A 85 1.18 -0.65 2.63
C PHE A 85 2.71 -0.62 2.52
N CYS A 86 3.32 -1.57 1.82
CA CYS A 86 4.76 -1.53 1.51
C CYS A 86 5.11 -0.31 0.64
N ALA A 87 4.28 0.02 -0.35
CA ALA A 87 4.49 1.22 -1.17
C ALA A 87 4.33 2.52 -0.36
N LEU A 88 3.37 2.58 0.57
CA LEU A 88 3.20 3.70 1.50
C LEU A 88 4.38 3.83 2.46
N LEU A 89 4.89 2.71 2.98
CA LEU A 89 6.08 2.68 3.84
C LEU A 89 7.31 3.21 3.09
N LEU A 90 7.49 2.80 1.83
CA LEU A 90 8.56 3.28 0.97
C LEU A 90 8.45 4.80 0.74
N LEU A 91 7.24 5.31 0.49
CA LEU A 91 7.01 6.75 0.40
C LEU A 91 7.28 7.48 1.73
N ALA A 92 6.86 6.92 2.86
CA ALA A 92 7.11 7.51 4.17
C ALA A 92 8.60 7.54 4.50
N MET A 93 9.34 6.49 4.15
CA MET A 93 10.81 6.42 4.25
C MET A 93 11.46 7.51 3.39
N ALA A 94 11.02 7.64 2.12
CA ALA A 94 11.54 8.67 1.22
C ALA A 94 11.29 10.09 1.76
N ASN A 95 10.09 10.34 2.31
CA ASN A 95 9.75 11.61 2.96
C ASN A 95 10.62 11.87 4.21
N LEU A 96 10.92 10.82 4.98
CA LEU A 96 11.76 10.93 6.18
C LEU A 96 13.21 11.27 5.85
N ILE A 97 13.74 10.65 4.80
CA ILE A 97 15.09 10.91 4.29
C ILE A 97 15.20 12.33 3.74
N GLU A 98 14.20 12.80 2.97
CA GLU A 98 14.19 14.17 2.43
C GLU A 98 13.98 15.22 3.54
N ARG A 99 13.07 14.95 4.48
CA ARG A 99 12.65 15.90 5.53
C ARG A 99 12.59 15.22 6.89
N ARG A 100 13.67 15.38 7.67
CA ARG A 100 13.79 14.89 9.05
C ARG A 100 12.94 15.71 10.04
N SER A 101 11.63 15.70 9.85
CA SER A 101 10.65 16.39 10.70
C SER A 101 9.90 15.42 11.61
N VAL A 102 9.42 15.89 12.76
CA VAL A 102 8.63 15.08 13.71
C VAL A 102 7.37 14.49 13.03
N ILE A 103 6.74 15.25 12.13
CA ILE A 103 5.58 14.80 11.37
C ILE A 103 5.97 13.66 10.42
N ALA A 104 7.13 13.73 9.77
CA ALA A 104 7.61 12.64 8.90
C ALA A 104 7.88 11.36 9.69
N TYR A 105 8.45 11.47 10.89
CA TYR A 105 8.63 10.32 11.79
C TYR A 105 7.29 9.72 12.24
N ALA A 106 6.29 10.55 12.57
CA ALA A 106 4.96 10.08 12.94
C ALA A 106 4.25 9.37 11.77
N VAL A 107 4.31 9.93 10.56
CA VAL A 107 3.76 9.33 9.34
C VAL A 107 4.47 8.02 9.01
N PHE A 108 5.79 7.95 9.17
CA PHE A 108 6.55 6.71 9.02
C PHE A 108 6.12 5.65 10.02
N GLY A 109 6.03 5.99 11.32
CA GLY A 109 5.55 5.07 12.35
C GLY A 109 4.12 4.53 12.07
N LEU A 110 3.22 5.39 11.61
CA LEU A 110 1.87 4.99 11.21
C LEU A 110 1.85 4.07 9.98
N ALA A 111 2.67 4.37 8.97
CA ALA A 111 2.80 3.53 7.77
C ALA A 111 3.38 2.15 8.13
N THR A 112 4.38 2.10 9.00
CA THR A 112 4.98 0.88 9.55
C THR A 112 3.96 0.05 10.32
N ALA A 113 3.19 0.68 11.22
CA ALA A 113 2.14 0.00 11.96
C ALA A 113 1.05 -0.56 11.03
N ALA A 114 0.66 0.21 10.01
CA ALA A 114 -0.32 -0.22 9.02
C ALA A 114 0.18 -1.40 8.15
N ALA A 115 1.46 -1.41 7.77
CA ALA A 115 2.07 -2.53 7.06
C ALA A 115 2.08 -3.81 7.90
N ILE A 116 2.57 -3.73 9.15
CA ILE A 116 2.58 -4.87 10.08
C ILE A 116 1.16 -5.41 10.32
N LEU A 117 0.16 -4.53 10.43
CA LEU A 117 -1.24 -4.92 10.59
C LEU A 117 -1.89 -5.46 9.31
N ALA A 118 -1.32 -5.20 8.12
CA ALA A 118 -1.80 -5.73 6.85
C ALA A 118 -1.37 -7.19 6.66
N LYS A 119 -0.16 -7.54 7.12
CA LYS A 119 0.33 -8.91 7.24
C LYS A 119 1.43 -8.94 8.29
N TYR A 120 1.33 -9.87 9.24
CA TYR A 120 2.36 -10.03 10.28
C TYR A 120 3.78 -10.24 9.70
N ASN A 121 3.90 -10.74 8.46
CA ASN A 121 5.19 -10.86 7.77
C ASN A 121 5.83 -9.51 7.37
N ASP A 122 5.10 -8.40 7.36
CA ASP A 122 5.69 -7.11 6.97
C ASP A 122 6.68 -6.58 8.03
N VAL A 123 6.71 -7.20 9.22
CA VAL A 123 7.78 -7.03 10.22
C VAL A 123 9.17 -7.24 9.62
N PHE A 124 9.34 -8.16 8.65
CA PHE A 124 10.64 -8.38 8.00
C PHE A 124 11.13 -7.15 7.23
N LEU A 125 10.23 -6.35 6.65
CA LEU A 125 10.58 -5.13 5.90
C LEU A 125 10.94 -3.97 6.84
N VAL A 126 10.44 -4.00 8.07
CA VAL A 126 10.76 -3.02 9.12
C VAL A 126 12.09 -3.33 9.80
N LEU A 127 12.45 -4.62 9.89
CA LEU A 127 13.69 -5.10 10.48
C LEU A 127 14.88 -5.12 9.50
N ALA A 128 14.63 -5.14 8.19
CA ALA A 128 15.65 -5.14 7.13
C ALA A 128 16.17 -3.73 6.84
#